data_AF-A0A8J9SBK5-F1
#
_entry.id   AF-A0A8J9SBK5-F1
#
_cell.length_a   1.000
_cell.length_b   1.000
_cell.length_c   1.000
_cell.angle_alpha   90.00
_cell.angle_beta   90.00
_cell.angle_gamma   90.00
#
_symmetry.space_group_name_H-M   'P 1'
#
loop_
_entity.id
_entity.type
_entity.pdbx_description
1 polymer ?
#
loop_
_entity_poly.entity_id
_entity_poly.type
_entity_poly.pdbx_seq_one_letter_code
_entity_poly.pdbx_strand_id
1 'polypeptide(L)'
;MDFAGRPAGPIATFTPQHTTGHVLCCLCGVSIPPNPSNMCVNCIRSQVDITEGLQKQVTILWCKECGRYLQPPKHWVRADLESKELLTFCIKRLKGLQKVKLVDAGFIWTEPHSRRLKVKLTIQAEVMNGAILQQTFVVEYVVEPHMCMDCTRANTNSNVWTACVQVRQHTGHKRTFFYLEQLILKYDVDQQCISIKDMYEGVDFFFSNRAHALKFIDFVQNHVPIRYRHDKQLVSHNEHASTYNYKYTFSVEIVPLCRDDLVCLPPKAAAALGGFGPLALCTRVSNTLTLTDTQTLRSVQVDANTYWRYPYRPVMTSRQLVEFVVLDAEPVSASQSASRNSRFLLADVQVAKASDFGRNDRTFFVRTHLGHLLHPGDSALGFDMSTANTVDPELDAAVAKGLIIPDIILVRKSYEEKRRRRKARGEQRPWKLKRMAMELEEEPSTTGRGRDARNAPRHEQDLERFMQELEEDPEMRSKMALFRDPAYDPVAEAERRAAAMTDDEDGDVPEVPLEELLDDLAGLQLEEDEQPGAQQHAGSMQHPGAPY
;
A
#
# COMPACT_ATOMS: atom_id res chain seq x y z
N MET A 1 -77.92 -42.87 20.26
CA MET A 1 -76.76 -43.75 20.48
C MET A 1 -75.57 -43.03 19.88
N ASP A 2 -74.67 -42.53 20.71
CA ASP A 2 -73.24 -42.50 20.39
C ASP A 2 -72.45 -42.20 21.67
N PHE A 3 -71.51 -43.10 21.92
CA PHE A 3 -70.49 -43.06 22.95
C PHE A 3 -69.36 -42.15 22.48
N ALA A 4 -68.92 -41.18 23.29
CA ALA A 4 -67.58 -40.58 23.16
C ALA A 4 -67.17 -39.95 24.51
N GLY A 5 -65.93 -40.25 24.92
CA GLY A 5 -65.47 -40.24 26.31
C GLY A 5 -65.30 -38.87 26.97
N ARG A 6 -65.59 -38.85 28.28
CA ARG A 6 -65.08 -37.82 29.20
C ARG A 6 -63.70 -38.26 29.71
N PRO A 7 -62.70 -37.36 29.72
CA PRO A 7 -61.35 -37.69 30.18
C PRO A 7 -61.36 -37.98 31.69
N ALA A 8 -60.69 -39.07 32.07
CA ALA A 8 -60.42 -39.41 33.46
C ALA A 8 -59.59 -38.28 34.11
N GLY A 9 -60.10 -37.71 35.20
CA GLY A 9 -59.38 -36.72 35.99
C GLY A 9 -58.05 -37.28 36.53
N PRO A 10 -57.04 -36.43 36.75
CA PRO A 10 -55.72 -36.89 37.14
C PRO A 10 -55.79 -37.60 38.50
N ILE A 11 -55.27 -38.84 38.53
CA ILE A 11 -55.01 -39.58 39.75
C ILE A 11 -53.93 -38.79 40.51
N ALA A 12 -54.31 -38.19 41.63
CA ALA A 12 -53.37 -37.52 42.53
C ALA A 12 -52.47 -38.60 43.18
N THR A 13 -51.30 -38.83 42.59
CA THR A 13 -50.21 -39.58 43.25
C THR A 13 -49.73 -38.77 44.45
N PHE A 14 -50.07 -39.22 45.66
CA PHE A 14 -49.51 -38.69 46.90
C PHE A 14 -48.01 -39.03 46.95
N THR A 15 -47.17 -38.04 46.65
CA THR A 15 -45.73 -38.13 46.90
C THR A 15 -45.49 -37.85 48.38
N PRO A 16 -45.00 -38.80 49.19
CA PRO A 16 -44.67 -38.53 50.58
C PRO A 16 -43.61 -37.42 50.66
N GLN A 17 -43.82 -36.45 51.55
CA GLN A 17 -42.82 -35.44 51.84
C GLN A 17 -41.62 -36.13 52.48
N HIS A 18 -40.53 -36.27 51.73
CA HIS A 18 -39.25 -36.71 52.29
C HIS A 18 -38.79 -35.68 53.33
N THR A 19 -38.84 -36.04 54.61
CA THR A 19 -38.20 -35.26 55.67
C THR A 19 -36.69 -35.41 55.53
N THR A 20 -35.98 -34.33 55.22
CA THR A 20 -34.51 -34.32 55.24
C THR A 20 -34.04 -34.57 56.67
N GLY A 21 -33.37 -35.71 56.91
CA GLY A 21 -32.73 -35.98 58.19
C GLY A 21 -31.71 -34.88 58.49
N HIS A 22 -31.55 -34.53 59.77
CA HIS A 22 -30.56 -33.55 60.22
C HIS A 22 -29.54 -34.24 61.15
N VAL A 23 -28.27 -33.85 61.03
CA VAL A 23 -27.16 -34.32 61.85
C VAL A 23 -26.53 -33.13 62.56
N LEU A 24 -25.99 -33.31 63.77
CA LEU A 24 -25.28 -32.24 64.47
C LEU A 24 -23.85 -32.12 63.94
N CYS A 25 -23.39 -30.89 63.71
CA CYS A 25 -21.99 -30.62 63.37
C CYS A 25 -21.06 -31.09 64.49
N CYS A 26 -20.01 -31.84 64.15
CA CYS A 26 -19.08 -32.43 65.12
C CYS A 26 -18.29 -31.43 65.98
N LEU A 27 -18.15 -30.17 65.56
CA LEU A 27 -17.42 -29.13 66.31
C LEU A 27 -18.29 -28.15 67.10
N CYS A 28 -19.38 -27.65 66.50
CA CYS A 28 -20.20 -26.59 67.11
C CYS A 28 -21.60 -27.05 67.53
N GLY A 29 -22.00 -28.29 67.23
CA GLY A 29 -23.31 -28.83 67.62
C GLY A 29 -24.51 -28.23 66.85
N VAL A 30 -24.30 -27.42 65.82
CA VAL A 30 -25.39 -26.87 64.99
C VAL A 30 -26.02 -27.97 64.14
N SER A 31 -27.36 -27.99 64.07
CA SER A 31 -28.14 -28.90 63.22
C SER A 31 -27.94 -28.58 61.73
N ILE A 32 -27.46 -29.56 60.96
CA ILE A 32 -27.14 -29.43 59.53
C ILE A 32 -27.74 -30.59 58.73
N PRO A 33 -28.02 -30.42 57.43
CA PRO A 33 -28.29 -31.56 56.55
C PRO A 33 -27.03 -32.45 56.44
N PRO A 34 -27.17 -33.79 56.34
CA PRO A 34 -26.07 -34.72 56.19
C PRO A 34 -25.15 -34.30 55.06
N ASN A 35 -23.87 -34.09 55.36
CA ASN A 35 -22.83 -33.80 54.39
C ASN A 35 -21.63 -34.73 54.63
N PRO A 36 -20.81 -35.02 53.61
CA PRO A 36 -19.73 -36.00 53.73
C PRO A 36 -18.68 -35.65 54.79
N SER A 37 -18.59 -34.38 55.20
CA SER A 37 -17.64 -33.90 56.21
C SER A 37 -18.22 -33.86 57.64
N ASN A 38 -19.51 -34.11 57.85
CA ASN A 38 -20.23 -33.98 59.13
C ASN A 38 -19.99 -32.65 59.87
N MET A 39 -19.72 -31.58 59.13
CA MET A 39 -19.33 -30.26 59.64
C MET A 39 -20.21 -29.16 59.04
N CYS A 40 -20.57 -28.14 59.82
CA CYS A 40 -21.31 -27.00 59.30
C CYS A 40 -20.43 -26.12 58.40
N VAL A 41 -21.04 -25.33 57.52
CA VAL A 41 -20.33 -24.47 56.55
C VAL A 41 -19.36 -23.50 57.23
N ASN A 42 -19.70 -22.98 58.40
CA ASN A 42 -18.84 -22.05 59.15
C ASN A 42 -17.60 -22.77 59.72
N CYS A 43 -17.78 -23.98 60.27
CA CYS A 43 -16.67 -24.79 60.76
C CYS A 43 -15.74 -25.22 59.62
N ILE A 44 -16.28 -25.64 58.47
CA ILE A 44 -15.49 -26.01 57.29
C ILE A 44 -14.67 -24.80 56.80
N ARG A 45 -15.29 -23.62 56.66
CA ARG A 45 -14.59 -22.38 56.25
C ARG A 45 -13.52 -21.93 57.24
N SER A 46 -13.70 -22.23 58.53
CA SER A 46 -12.72 -21.84 59.56
C SER A 46 -11.51 -22.77 59.64
N GLN A 47 -11.65 -24.04 59.23
CA GLN A 47 -10.59 -25.03 59.35
C GLN A 47 -9.85 -25.29 58.04
N VAL A 48 -10.49 -25.06 56.89
CA VAL A 48 -9.89 -25.32 55.58
C VAL A 48 -9.77 -24.03 54.79
N ASP A 49 -8.53 -23.61 54.53
CA ASP A 49 -8.22 -22.54 53.60
C ASP A 49 -7.76 -23.13 52.26
N ILE A 50 -8.59 -23.00 51.22
CA ILE A 50 -8.26 -23.47 49.87
C ILE A 50 -7.20 -22.55 49.22
N THR A 51 -7.03 -21.34 49.74
CA THR A 51 -6.06 -20.37 49.20
C THR A 51 -4.63 -20.62 49.66
N GLU A 52 -4.41 -21.62 50.53
CA GLU A 52 -3.10 -22.00 51.01
C GLU A 52 -2.20 -22.47 49.84
N GLY A 53 -1.07 -21.80 49.65
CA GLY A 53 -0.15 -22.05 48.55
C GLY A 53 -0.41 -21.25 47.26
N LEU A 54 -1.45 -20.41 47.20
CA LEU A 54 -1.64 -19.44 46.12
C LEU A 54 -0.93 -18.12 46.44
N GLN A 55 -0.28 -17.54 45.43
CA GLN A 55 0.37 -16.23 45.58
C GLN A 55 -0.68 -15.13 45.62
N LYS A 56 -0.71 -14.35 46.72
CA LYS A 56 -1.60 -13.19 46.87
C LYS A 56 -1.04 -11.92 46.24
N GLN A 57 0.26 -11.89 45.97
CA GLN A 57 0.95 -10.78 45.32
C GLN A 57 1.85 -11.28 44.18
N VAL A 58 1.77 -10.64 43.00
CA VAL A 58 2.53 -11.02 41.81
C VAL A 58 3.07 -9.77 41.11
N THR A 59 4.34 -9.79 40.70
CA THR A 59 4.91 -8.70 39.88
C THR A 59 4.75 -9.00 38.40
N ILE A 60 4.25 -8.01 37.64
CA ILE A 60 4.13 -8.05 36.19
C ILE A 60 4.93 -6.90 35.58
N LEU A 61 5.63 -7.20 34.48
CA LEU A 61 6.45 -6.22 33.78
C LEU A 61 5.65 -5.64 32.60
N TRP A 62 5.65 -4.31 32.48
CA TRP A 62 4.88 -3.57 31.47
C TRP A 62 5.75 -2.55 30.74
N CYS A 63 5.66 -2.51 29.42
CA CYS A 63 6.40 -1.56 28.60
C CYS A 63 5.57 -0.29 28.35
N LYS A 64 6.12 0.85 28.79
CA LYS A 64 5.48 2.17 28.69
C LYS A 64 5.26 2.64 27.24
N GLU A 65 6.19 2.33 26.33
CA GLU A 65 6.12 2.82 24.94
C GLU A 65 5.13 2.02 24.08
N CYS A 66 5.11 0.69 24.19
CA CYS A 66 4.26 -0.16 23.34
C CYS A 66 3.01 -0.72 24.03
N GLY A 67 2.83 -0.47 25.33
CA GLY A 67 1.68 -0.97 26.10
C GLY A 67 1.64 -2.49 26.27
N ARG A 68 2.76 -3.20 26.07
CA ARG A 68 2.82 -4.66 26.15
C ARG A 68 3.23 -5.14 27.54
N TYR A 69 2.70 -6.27 27.96
CA TYR A 69 3.07 -6.99 29.19
C TYR A 69 3.99 -8.17 28.88
N LEU A 70 5.03 -8.36 29.67
CA LEU A 70 5.93 -9.50 29.52
C LEU A 70 5.28 -10.75 30.12
N GLN A 71 5.08 -11.75 29.27
CA GLN A 71 4.88 -13.14 29.65
C GLN A 71 6.25 -13.86 29.61
N PRO A 72 6.86 -14.14 30.77
CA PRO A 72 8.15 -14.82 30.80
C PRO A 72 8.06 -16.19 30.11
N PRO A 73 9.11 -16.59 29.36
CA PRO A 73 10.48 -16.06 29.43
C PRO A 73 10.79 -14.82 28.56
N LYS A 74 10.15 -14.63 27.39
CA LYS A 74 10.48 -13.51 26.46
C LYS A 74 9.29 -12.96 25.65
N HIS A 75 8.09 -13.47 25.85
CA HIS A 75 6.95 -13.11 25.01
C HIS A 75 6.28 -11.83 25.52
N TRP A 76 5.96 -10.89 24.65
CA TRP A 76 5.29 -9.64 25.02
C TRP A 76 3.89 -9.61 24.40
N VAL A 77 2.86 -9.44 25.24
CA VAL A 77 1.45 -9.44 24.82
C VAL A 77 0.93 -8.01 24.96
N ARG A 78 0.35 -7.47 23.89
CA ARG A 78 -0.42 -6.21 24.00
C ARG A 78 -1.74 -6.53 24.69
N ALA A 79 -2.08 -5.79 25.72
CA ALA A 79 -3.36 -5.92 26.40
C ALA A 79 -3.76 -4.55 26.95
N ASP A 80 -5.00 -4.15 26.74
CA ASP A 80 -5.50 -2.88 27.26
C ASP A 80 -5.91 -3.04 28.74
N LEU A 81 -5.95 -1.94 29.49
CA LEU A 81 -6.41 -1.94 30.88
C LEU A 81 -7.86 -2.45 30.97
N GLU A 82 -8.13 -3.26 32.00
CA GLU A 82 -9.44 -3.89 32.24
C GLU A 82 -9.97 -4.76 31.07
N SER A 83 -9.09 -5.17 30.14
CA SER A 83 -9.45 -6.06 29.03
C SER A 83 -9.52 -7.54 29.44
N LYS A 84 -10.28 -8.34 28.67
CA LYS A 84 -10.32 -9.81 28.83
C LYS A 84 -8.95 -10.46 28.61
N GLU A 85 -8.12 -9.87 27.75
CA GLU A 85 -6.77 -10.34 27.45
C GLU A 85 -5.84 -10.16 28.65
N LEU A 86 -5.91 -8.99 29.32
CA LEU A 86 -5.18 -8.72 30.54
C LEU A 86 -5.61 -9.64 31.68
N LEU A 87 -6.91 -9.91 31.81
CA LEU A 87 -7.43 -10.85 32.80
C LEU A 87 -6.86 -12.26 32.58
N THR A 88 -6.85 -12.72 31.33
CA THR A 88 -6.29 -14.02 30.94
C THR A 88 -4.79 -14.08 31.24
N PHE A 89 -4.06 -13.00 30.98
CA PHE A 89 -2.64 -12.87 31.31
C PHE A 89 -2.41 -12.98 32.83
N CYS A 90 -3.17 -12.24 33.64
CA CYS A 90 -3.11 -12.28 35.10
C CYS A 90 -3.37 -13.68 35.66
N ILE A 91 -4.42 -14.36 35.18
CA ILE A 91 -4.78 -15.73 35.60
C ILE A 91 -3.66 -16.72 35.25
N LYS A 92 -3.11 -16.67 34.03
CA LYS A 92 -2.02 -17.56 33.62
C LYS A 92 -0.72 -17.32 34.40
N ARG A 93 -0.52 -16.09 34.90
CA ARG A 93 0.68 -15.71 35.66
C ARG A 93 0.68 -16.26 37.08
N LEU A 94 -0.48 -16.56 37.65
CA LEU A 94 -0.62 -17.13 38.98
C LEU A 94 -0.10 -18.57 39.03
N LYS A 95 0.82 -18.82 39.96
CA LYS A 95 1.31 -20.18 40.24
C LYS A 95 0.30 -20.92 41.12
N GLY A 96 0.13 -22.22 40.89
CA GLY A 96 -0.70 -23.09 41.73
C GLY A 96 -2.17 -23.17 41.33
N LEU A 97 -2.63 -22.35 40.38
CA LEU A 97 -4.04 -22.36 39.94
C LEU A 97 -4.45 -23.66 39.24
N GLN A 98 -3.52 -24.51 38.81
CA GLN A 98 -3.82 -25.83 38.22
C GLN A 98 -4.44 -26.82 39.23
N LYS A 99 -4.23 -26.60 40.54
CA LYS A 99 -4.73 -27.48 41.60
C LYS A 99 -6.19 -27.22 41.97
N VAL A 100 -6.73 -26.08 41.57
CA VAL A 100 -8.05 -25.59 41.97
C VAL A 100 -8.85 -25.20 40.74
N LYS A 101 -10.16 -25.42 40.75
CA LYS A 101 -11.02 -25.06 39.63
C LYS A 101 -11.40 -23.58 39.73
N LEU A 102 -11.04 -22.78 38.73
CA LEU A 102 -11.47 -21.39 38.64
C LEU A 102 -12.95 -21.33 38.24
N VAL A 103 -13.76 -20.59 38.99
CA VAL A 103 -15.20 -20.39 38.74
C VAL A 103 -15.44 -19.04 38.08
N ASP A 104 -14.89 -17.98 38.67
CA ASP A 104 -15.10 -16.60 38.26
C ASP A 104 -13.85 -15.75 38.51
N ALA A 105 -13.65 -14.75 37.67
CA ALA A 105 -12.55 -13.81 37.76
C ALA A 105 -12.99 -12.42 37.29
N GLY A 106 -12.70 -11.39 38.08
CA GLY A 106 -13.04 -10.02 37.75
C GLY A 106 -12.03 -9.02 38.28
N PHE A 107 -11.88 -7.89 37.60
CA PHE A 107 -11.08 -6.78 38.11
C PHE A 107 -11.83 -6.05 39.22
N ILE A 108 -11.07 -5.62 40.22
CA ILE A 108 -11.52 -4.63 41.19
C ILE A 108 -10.88 -3.32 40.74
N TRP A 109 -11.71 -2.30 40.53
CA TRP A 109 -11.21 -0.98 40.14
C TRP A 109 -10.15 -0.49 41.11
N THR A 110 -9.04 -0.04 40.55
CA THR A 110 -7.91 0.53 41.28
C THR A 110 -7.51 1.81 40.57
N GLU A 111 -7.06 2.79 41.33
CA GLU A 111 -6.66 4.08 40.76
C GLU A 111 -5.53 3.89 39.71
N PRO A 112 -5.62 4.51 38.52
CA PRO A 112 -4.64 4.34 37.44
C PRO A 112 -3.18 4.61 37.84
N HIS A 113 -2.94 5.56 38.74
CA HIS A 113 -1.60 5.93 39.20
C HIS A 113 -1.00 4.97 40.22
N SER A 114 -1.82 4.09 40.81
CA SER A 114 -1.38 3.17 41.87
C SER A 114 -0.38 2.11 41.39
N ARG A 115 -0.24 1.93 40.05
CA ARG A 115 0.56 0.87 39.41
C ARG A 115 0.29 -0.52 40.01
N ARG A 116 -0.93 -0.73 40.45
CA ARG A 116 -1.42 -1.97 41.05
C ARG A 116 -2.71 -2.35 40.35
N LEU A 117 -2.87 -3.62 40.05
CA LEU A 117 -4.12 -4.20 39.56
C LEU A 117 -4.62 -5.19 40.60
N LYS A 118 -5.90 -5.12 40.95
CA LYS A 118 -6.52 -6.08 41.86
C LYS A 118 -7.47 -6.98 41.08
N VAL A 119 -7.28 -8.29 41.18
CA VAL A 119 -8.16 -9.28 40.55
C VAL A 119 -8.82 -10.10 41.64
N LYS A 120 -10.15 -10.09 41.64
CA LYS A 120 -10.98 -10.97 42.47
C LYS A 120 -11.10 -12.31 41.76
N LEU A 121 -10.70 -13.39 42.45
CA LEU A 121 -10.79 -14.75 41.93
C LEU A 121 -11.67 -15.59 42.84
N THR A 122 -12.62 -16.30 42.24
CA THR A 122 -13.45 -17.30 42.92
C THR A 122 -12.99 -18.68 42.49
N ILE A 123 -12.45 -19.43 43.44
CA ILE A 123 -11.90 -20.78 43.23
C ILE A 123 -12.79 -21.82 43.91
N GLN A 124 -12.74 -23.03 43.38
CA GLN A 124 -13.46 -24.19 43.86
C GLN A 124 -12.48 -25.36 44.02
N ALA A 125 -12.47 -25.98 45.18
CA ALA A 125 -11.69 -27.20 45.43
C ALA A 125 -12.53 -28.23 46.18
N GLU A 126 -12.12 -29.48 46.05
CA GLU A 126 -12.67 -30.60 46.80
C GLU A 126 -11.92 -30.73 48.13
N VAL A 127 -12.69 -30.85 49.21
CA VAL A 127 -12.24 -30.86 50.60
C VAL A 127 -12.90 -32.06 51.29
N MET A 128 -12.17 -32.74 52.18
CA MET A 128 -12.67 -33.77 53.12
C MET A 128 -13.77 -34.70 52.56
N ASN A 129 -13.36 -35.70 51.77
CA ASN A 129 -14.21 -36.76 51.22
C ASN A 129 -15.35 -36.27 50.29
N GLY A 130 -15.05 -35.40 49.32
CA GLY A 130 -16.01 -35.02 48.28
C GLY A 130 -16.80 -33.73 48.53
N ALA A 131 -16.57 -33.00 49.62
CA ALA A 131 -17.22 -31.72 49.85
C ALA A 131 -16.60 -30.64 48.95
N ILE A 132 -17.43 -29.96 48.16
CA ILE A 132 -16.97 -28.88 47.29
C ILE A 132 -17.08 -27.57 48.06
N LEU A 133 -15.96 -26.87 48.22
CA LEU A 133 -15.92 -25.55 48.85
C LEU A 133 -15.48 -24.49 47.83
N GLN A 134 -16.24 -23.40 47.77
CA GLN A 134 -15.93 -22.21 46.97
C GLN A 134 -15.43 -21.08 47.88
N GLN A 135 -14.32 -20.47 47.50
CA GLN A 135 -13.70 -19.38 48.24
C GLN A 135 -13.28 -18.27 47.28
N THR A 136 -13.52 -17.02 47.68
CA THR A 136 -13.10 -15.85 46.92
C THR A 136 -11.94 -15.16 47.61
N PHE A 137 -10.91 -14.80 46.85
CA PHE A 137 -9.77 -14.05 47.34
C PHE A 137 -9.34 -13.01 46.31
N VAL A 138 -8.57 -12.02 46.76
CA VAL A 138 -8.05 -10.95 45.91
C VAL A 138 -6.56 -11.16 45.72
N VAL A 139 -6.12 -11.09 44.47
CA VAL A 139 -4.71 -11.08 44.09
C VAL A 139 -4.32 -9.67 43.69
N GLU A 140 -3.23 -9.19 44.26
CA GLU A 140 -2.63 -7.90 43.92
C GLU A 140 -1.48 -8.10 42.93
N TYR A 141 -1.59 -7.46 41.77
CA TYR A 141 -0.54 -7.42 40.77
C TYR A 141 0.18 -6.09 40.82
N VAL A 142 1.48 -6.10 41.11
CA VAL A 142 2.32 -4.89 41.06
C VAL A 142 2.85 -4.73 39.63
N VAL A 143 2.54 -3.60 39.01
CA VAL A 143 2.95 -3.27 37.64
C VAL A 143 4.28 -2.52 37.69
N GLU A 144 5.35 -3.21 37.28
CA GLU A 144 6.68 -2.62 37.19
C GLU A 144 6.99 -2.22 35.74
N PRO A 145 7.38 -0.96 35.49
CA PRO A 145 7.72 -0.51 34.14
C PRO A 145 9.04 -1.12 33.69
N HIS A 146 9.06 -1.75 32.52
CA HIS A 146 10.25 -2.33 31.91
C HIS A 146 10.19 -2.17 30.39
N MET A 147 11.27 -1.71 29.77
CA MET A 147 11.32 -1.58 28.30
C MET A 147 11.43 -2.94 27.62
N CYS A 148 10.62 -3.18 26.58
CA CYS A 148 10.78 -4.37 25.76
C CYS A 148 11.98 -4.19 24.83
N MET A 149 12.57 -5.30 24.36
CA MET A 149 13.78 -5.23 23.52
C MET A 149 13.55 -4.49 22.20
N ASP A 150 12.33 -4.53 21.65
CA ASP A 150 11.95 -3.81 20.43
C ASP A 150 11.98 -2.29 20.66
N CYS A 151 11.36 -1.81 21.75
CA CYS A 151 11.36 -0.42 22.17
C CYS A 151 12.77 0.06 22.55
N THR A 152 13.52 -0.75 23.30
CA THR A 152 14.92 -0.43 23.61
C THR A 152 15.74 -0.27 22.33
N ARG A 153 15.54 -1.13 21.31
CA ARG A 153 16.23 -1.02 20.02
C ARG A 153 15.81 0.24 19.27
N ALA A 154 14.52 0.55 19.22
CA ALA A 154 14.00 1.76 18.58
C ALA A 154 14.52 3.05 19.26
N ASN A 155 14.60 3.06 20.59
CA ASN A 155 15.05 4.22 21.36
C ASN A 155 16.58 4.36 21.37
N THR A 156 17.33 3.26 21.25
CA THR A 156 18.81 3.31 21.12
C THR A 156 19.23 3.88 19.76
N ASN A 157 18.48 3.59 18.70
CA ASN A 157 18.69 4.19 17.37
C ASN A 157 17.38 4.14 16.56
N SER A 158 16.75 5.30 16.36
CA SER A 158 15.50 5.43 15.61
C SER A 158 15.61 4.95 14.15
N ASN A 159 16.81 5.01 13.56
CA ASN A 159 17.08 4.67 12.16
C ASN A 159 17.65 3.25 11.97
N VAL A 160 17.55 2.34 12.95
CA VAL A 160 18.00 0.96 12.77
C VAL A 160 16.96 0.16 11.98
N TRP A 161 17.22 0.05 10.70
CA TRP A 161 16.58 -0.92 9.82
C TRP A 161 17.32 -2.27 9.87
N THR A 162 16.56 -3.34 9.66
CA THR A 162 17.09 -4.71 9.53
C THR A 162 17.12 -5.14 8.07
N ALA A 163 16.17 -4.67 7.26
CA ALA A 163 16.13 -4.95 5.83
C ALA A 163 15.99 -3.65 5.02
N CYS A 164 16.70 -3.56 3.90
CA CYS A 164 16.59 -2.46 2.94
C CYS A 164 16.28 -3.04 1.56
N VAL A 165 15.31 -2.46 0.85
CA VAL A 165 14.99 -2.78 -0.54
C VAL A 165 15.36 -1.59 -1.41
N GLN A 166 16.35 -1.77 -2.27
CA GLN A 166 16.87 -0.76 -3.17
C GLN A 166 16.29 -1.00 -4.55
N VAL A 167 15.30 -0.20 -4.94
CA VAL A 167 14.67 -0.30 -6.26
C VAL A 167 15.37 0.65 -7.21
N ARG A 168 15.89 0.13 -8.33
CA ARG A 168 16.63 0.91 -9.34
C ARG A 168 16.09 0.64 -10.74
N GLN A 169 16.13 1.67 -11.57
CA GLN A 169 15.84 1.54 -13.00
C GLN A 169 16.79 2.42 -13.82
N HIS A 170 17.62 1.75 -14.63
CA HIS A 170 18.61 2.41 -15.47
C HIS A 170 17.98 2.91 -16.78
N THR A 171 17.19 3.99 -16.71
CA THR A 171 16.50 4.58 -17.87
C THR A 171 16.66 6.09 -17.90
N GLY A 172 16.45 6.68 -19.08
CA GLY A 172 16.53 8.12 -19.25
C GLY A 172 15.43 8.90 -18.54
N HIS A 173 14.28 8.28 -18.26
CA HIS A 173 13.07 8.91 -17.72
C HIS A 173 12.36 8.03 -16.68
N LYS A 174 11.71 8.63 -15.68
CA LYS A 174 11.16 7.91 -14.51
C LYS A 174 9.67 7.48 -14.63
N ARG A 175 9.12 7.31 -15.85
CA ARG A 175 7.68 7.05 -16.08
C ARG A 175 7.13 5.81 -15.35
N THR A 176 7.82 4.68 -15.46
CA THR A 176 7.50 3.44 -14.74
C THR A 176 7.64 3.57 -13.22
N PHE A 177 8.54 4.42 -12.73
CA PHE A 177 8.65 4.72 -11.31
C PHE A 177 7.46 5.52 -10.80
N PHE A 178 6.99 6.53 -11.54
CA PHE A 178 5.76 7.26 -11.18
C PHE A 178 4.55 6.32 -11.14
N TYR A 179 4.45 5.40 -12.10
CA TYR A 179 3.42 4.37 -12.08
C TYR A 179 3.52 3.46 -10.84
N LEU A 180 4.73 2.99 -10.49
CA LEU A 180 4.95 2.17 -9.30
C LEU A 180 4.62 2.93 -8.00
N GLU A 181 4.99 4.22 -7.90
CA GLU A 181 4.68 5.08 -6.74
C GLU A 181 3.17 5.16 -6.50
N GLN A 182 2.37 5.38 -7.54
CA GLN A 182 0.91 5.45 -7.40
C GLN A 182 0.29 4.11 -7.03
N LEU A 183 0.86 2.99 -7.50
CA LEU A 183 0.41 1.67 -7.08
C LEU A 183 0.74 1.40 -5.61
N ILE A 184 1.91 1.81 -5.12
CA ILE A 184 2.28 1.66 -3.70
C ILE A 184 1.28 2.41 -2.82
N LEU A 185 0.94 3.66 -3.17
CA LEU A 185 -0.04 4.47 -2.46
C LEU A 185 -1.45 3.89 -2.53
N LYS A 186 -1.87 3.33 -3.67
CA LYS A 186 -3.22 2.76 -3.81
C LYS A 186 -3.44 1.54 -2.93
N TYR A 187 -2.41 0.70 -2.75
CA TYR A 187 -2.49 -0.53 -1.96
C TYR A 187 -1.95 -0.36 -0.53
N ASP A 188 -1.58 0.86 -0.12
CA ASP A 188 -1.02 1.18 1.20
C ASP A 188 0.14 0.25 1.62
N VAL A 189 1.01 -0.11 0.67
CA VAL A 189 2.11 -1.07 0.91
C VAL A 189 3.23 -0.45 1.77
N ASP A 190 3.28 0.88 1.82
CA ASP A 190 4.25 1.70 2.55
C ASP A 190 4.00 1.75 4.08
N GLN A 191 2.85 1.29 4.58
CA GLN A 191 2.53 1.30 6.03
C GLN A 191 3.56 0.59 6.92
N GLN A 192 4.30 -0.38 6.36
CA GLN A 192 5.30 -1.18 7.08
C GLN A 192 6.73 -0.66 6.89
N CYS A 193 6.92 0.38 6.07
CA CYS A 193 8.19 1.05 5.87
C CYS A 193 8.50 1.96 7.07
N ILE A 194 9.77 2.00 7.48
CA ILE A 194 10.25 2.95 8.49
C ILE A 194 10.51 4.30 7.84
N SER A 195 11.25 4.26 6.74
CA SER A 195 11.60 5.45 5.96
C SER A 195 11.77 5.08 4.49
N ILE A 196 11.59 6.10 3.65
CA ILE A 196 11.71 6.02 2.19
C ILE A 196 12.69 7.11 1.79
N LYS A 197 13.79 6.73 1.14
CA LYS A 197 14.81 7.67 0.68
C LYS A 197 14.89 7.70 -0.84
N ASP A 198 14.81 8.88 -1.43
CA ASP A 198 15.07 9.04 -2.87
C ASP A 198 16.58 9.00 -3.12
N MET A 199 17.00 8.17 -4.08
CA MET A 199 18.41 7.94 -4.43
C MET A 199 18.62 8.09 -5.93
N TYR A 200 19.87 8.17 -6.37
CA TYR A 200 20.16 8.23 -7.80
C TYR A 200 19.60 6.99 -8.53
N GLU A 201 18.81 7.23 -9.59
CA GLU A 201 18.15 6.20 -10.41
C GLU A 201 17.15 5.28 -9.68
N GLY A 202 16.63 5.68 -8.50
CA GLY A 202 15.53 4.97 -7.85
C GLY A 202 15.32 5.34 -6.39
N VAL A 203 14.76 4.41 -5.60
CA VAL A 203 14.31 4.69 -4.22
C VAL A 203 14.72 3.54 -3.30
N ASP A 204 15.08 3.85 -2.05
CA ASP A 204 15.41 2.90 -0.99
C ASP A 204 14.31 2.85 0.06
N PHE A 205 13.78 1.64 0.30
CA PHE A 205 12.76 1.37 1.31
C PHE A 205 13.37 0.63 2.49
N PHE A 206 13.21 1.18 3.69
CA PHE A 206 13.76 0.61 4.92
C PHE A 206 12.69 -0.10 5.74
N PHE A 207 12.98 -1.32 6.18
CA PHE A 207 12.07 -2.19 6.91
C PHE A 207 12.68 -2.69 8.23
N SER A 208 11.82 -2.83 9.25
CA SER A 208 12.18 -3.38 10.56
C SER A 208 12.40 -4.89 10.52
N ASN A 209 11.60 -5.61 9.72
CA ASN A 209 11.66 -7.07 9.57
C ASN A 209 11.93 -7.46 8.12
N ARG A 210 12.71 -8.53 7.94
CA ARG A 210 12.96 -9.15 6.62
C ARG A 210 11.68 -9.60 5.92
N ALA A 211 10.69 -10.09 6.67
CA ALA A 211 9.44 -10.59 6.08
C ALA A 211 8.63 -9.49 5.39
N HIS A 212 8.62 -8.27 5.92
CA HIS A 212 7.95 -7.13 5.30
C HIS A 212 8.64 -6.74 3.99
N ALA A 213 9.97 -6.72 3.96
CA ALA A 213 10.73 -6.49 2.74
C ALA A 213 10.45 -7.53 1.64
N LEU A 214 10.34 -8.81 1.99
CA LEU A 214 10.01 -9.87 1.02
C LEU A 214 8.58 -9.72 0.46
N LYS A 215 7.60 -9.35 1.29
CA LYS A 215 6.24 -9.04 0.83
C LYS A 215 6.21 -7.85 -0.12
N PHE A 216 7.02 -6.81 0.16
CA PHE A 216 7.16 -5.67 -0.73
C PHE A 216 7.77 -6.06 -2.08
N ILE A 217 8.80 -6.91 -2.09
CA ILE A 217 9.39 -7.41 -3.35
C ILE A 217 8.38 -8.22 -4.16
N ASP A 218 7.60 -9.08 -3.51
CA ASP A 218 6.53 -9.86 -4.16
C ASP A 218 5.47 -8.93 -4.79
N PHE A 219 5.08 -7.86 -4.08
CA PHE A 219 4.23 -6.82 -4.63
C PHE A 219 4.82 -6.18 -5.89
N VAL A 220 6.09 -5.73 -5.85
CA VAL A 220 6.76 -5.12 -7.01
C VAL A 220 6.83 -6.10 -8.18
N GLN A 221 7.14 -7.38 -7.92
CA GLN A 221 7.22 -8.44 -8.92
C GLN A 221 5.88 -8.68 -9.65
N ASN A 222 4.76 -8.51 -8.96
CA ASN A 222 3.42 -8.68 -9.53
C ASN A 222 2.99 -7.50 -10.41
N HIS A 223 3.63 -6.33 -10.29
CA HIS A 223 3.25 -5.13 -11.03
C HIS A 223 4.24 -4.69 -12.11
N VAL A 224 5.54 -5.02 -11.96
CA VAL A 224 6.63 -4.58 -12.84
C VAL A 224 7.63 -5.73 -13.05
N PRO A 225 8.20 -5.94 -14.25
CA PRO A 225 9.25 -6.94 -14.45
C PRO A 225 10.52 -6.52 -13.71
N ILE A 226 10.91 -7.34 -12.74
CA ILE A 226 12.12 -7.12 -11.94
C ILE A 226 13.06 -8.32 -11.99
N ARG A 227 14.34 -8.05 -11.74
CA ARG A 227 15.25 -9.03 -11.12
C ARG A 227 15.62 -8.51 -9.74
N TYR A 228 15.86 -9.41 -8.79
CA TYR A 228 16.40 -9.00 -7.51
C TYR A 228 17.46 -9.96 -7.01
N ARG A 229 18.41 -9.41 -6.27
CA ARG A 229 19.45 -10.13 -5.53
C ARG A 229 19.33 -9.78 -4.05
N HIS A 230 19.64 -10.73 -3.18
CA HIS A 230 19.70 -10.49 -1.74
C HIS A 230 21.09 -10.79 -1.21
N ASP A 231 21.61 -9.89 -0.39
CA ASP A 231 22.85 -10.08 0.35
C ASP A 231 22.58 -9.85 1.85
N LYS A 232 23.41 -10.41 2.72
CA LYS A 232 23.30 -10.25 4.18
C LYS A 232 24.64 -9.89 4.78
N GLN A 233 24.65 -8.93 5.69
CA GLN A 233 25.81 -8.49 6.45
C GLN A 233 25.61 -8.87 7.93
N LEU A 234 26.60 -9.55 8.53
CA LEU A 234 26.58 -9.85 9.97
C LEU A 234 26.88 -8.56 10.74
N VAL A 235 25.99 -8.18 11.65
CA VAL A 235 26.18 -7.03 12.55
C VAL A 235 26.72 -7.49 13.90
N SER A 236 26.12 -8.52 14.48
CA SER A 236 26.57 -9.08 15.75
C SER A 236 26.20 -10.55 15.89
N HIS A 237 26.97 -11.27 16.69
CA HIS A 237 26.75 -12.66 17.02
C HIS A 237 26.78 -12.82 18.54
N ASN A 238 25.82 -13.56 19.09
CA ASN A 238 25.82 -13.95 20.50
C ASN A 238 26.25 -15.41 20.61
N GLU A 239 27.47 -15.65 21.09
CA GLU A 239 28.07 -16.97 21.20
C GLU A 239 27.30 -17.89 22.15
N HIS A 240 26.77 -17.35 23.26
CA HIS A 240 26.04 -18.14 24.27
C HIS A 240 24.71 -18.69 23.76
N ALA A 241 24.06 -17.98 22.83
CA ALA A 241 22.77 -18.38 22.27
C ALA A 241 22.87 -18.85 20.81
N SER A 242 24.07 -18.79 20.21
CA SER A 242 24.30 -19.00 18.77
C SER A 242 23.32 -18.21 17.88
N THR A 243 22.93 -17.00 18.32
CA THR A 243 22.02 -16.12 17.57
C THR A 243 22.79 -15.05 16.83
N TYR A 244 22.46 -14.84 15.56
CA TYR A 244 23.13 -13.88 14.68
C TYR A 244 22.17 -12.76 14.31
N ASN A 245 22.62 -11.51 14.43
CA ASN A 245 21.93 -10.34 13.93
C ASN A 245 22.50 -9.97 12.57
N TYR A 246 21.68 -10.08 11.53
CA TYR A 246 22.04 -9.70 10.17
C TYR A 246 21.29 -8.44 9.73
N LYS A 247 21.94 -7.62 8.91
CA LYS A 247 21.28 -6.66 8.02
C LYS A 247 21.11 -7.29 6.65
N TYR A 248 19.94 -7.14 6.06
CA TYR A 248 19.59 -7.67 4.75
C TYR A 248 19.47 -6.54 3.75
N THR A 249 20.11 -6.69 2.60
CA THR A 249 19.99 -5.75 1.49
C THR A 249 19.43 -6.50 0.30
N PHE A 250 18.34 -5.98 -0.26
CA PHE A 250 17.71 -6.49 -1.47
C PHE A 250 17.94 -5.46 -2.57
N SER A 251 18.74 -5.82 -3.57
CA SER A 251 18.95 -5.00 -4.76
C SER A 251 17.94 -5.44 -5.81
N VAL A 252 16.97 -4.57 -6.11
CA VAL A 252 15.89 -4.80 -7.07
C VAL A 252 16.14 -3.91 -8.28
N GLU A 253 16.24 -4.53 -9.44
CA GLU A 253 16.44 -3.84 -10.72
C GLU A 253 15.23 -4.07 -11.62
N ILE A 254 14.56 -2.98 -11.96
CA ILE A 254 13.48 -2.93 -12.93
C ILE A 254 14.07 -2.99 -14.34
N VAL A 255 13.39 -3.69 -15.26
CA VAL A 255 13.81 -3.73 -16.66
C VAL A 255 13.94 -2.30 -17.23
N PRO A 256 15.07 -1.94 -17.86
CA PRO A 256 15.31 -0.60 -18.40
C PRO A 256 14.59 -0.35 -19.73
N LEU A 257 13.33 -0.77 -19.84
CA LEU A 257 12.44 -0.49 -20.96
C LEU A 257 11.17 0.13 -20.43
N CYS A 258 10.70 1.16 -21.11
CA CYS A 258 9.45 1.79 -20.78
C CYS A 258 8.46 1.65 -21.93
N ARG A 259 7.23 2.10 -21.66
CA ARG A 259 6.22 2.25 -22.68
C ARG A 259 6.68 3.27 -23.74
N ASP A 260 6.39 2.96 -25.00
CA ASP A 260 6.65 3.77 -26.21
C ASP A 260 8.13 3.76 -26.65
N ASP A 261 8.97 2.93 -26.06
CA ASP A 261 10.36 2.76 -26.51
C ASP A 261 10.45 1.82 -27.72
N LEU A 262 11.37 2.14 -28.64
CA LEU A 262 11.70 1.31 -29.80
C LEU A 262 12.85 0.37 -29.43
N VAL A 263 12.66 -0.94 -29.64
CA VAL A 263 13.65 -1.96 -29.31
C VAL A 263 14.04 -2.77 -30.54
N CYS A 264 15.32 -3.11 -30.62
CA CYS A 264 15.83 -4.12 -31.54
C CYS A 264 16.21 -5.37 -30.74
N LEU A 265 15.55 -6.49 -31.04
CA LEU A 265 15.73 -7.76 -30.39
C LEU A 265 16.98 -8.48 -30.93
N PRO A 266 17.85 -8.98 -30.04
CA PRO A 266 18.92 -9.88 -30.44
C PRO A 266 18.35 -11.12 -31.15
N PRO A 267 19.06 -11.71 -32.12
CA PRO A 267 18.54 -12.83 -32.91
C PRO A 267 18.18 -14.06 -32.06
N LYS A 268 18.87 -14.27 -30.94
CA LYS A 268 18.54 -15.33 -29.97
C LYS A 268 17.23 -15.04 -29.21
N ALA A 269 16.99 -13.79 -28.85
CA ALA A 269 15.75 -13.37 -28.21
C ALA A 269 14.58 -13.49 -29.18
N ALA A 270 14.74 -12.98 -30.40
CA ALA A 270 13.75 -13.12 -31.49
C ALA A 270 13.38 -14.60 -31.75
N ALA A 271 14.37 -15.49 -31.82
CA ALA A 271 14.13 -16.93 -31.99
C ALA A 271 13.38 -17.55 -30.80
N ALA A 272 13.73 -17.20 -29.56
CA ALA A 272 13.04 -17.65 -28.36
C ALA A 272 11.58 -17.17 -28.31
N LEU A 273 11.27 -16.04 -28.93
CA LEU A 273 9.94 -15.45 -29.04
C LEU A 273 9.18 -15.92 -30.30
N GLY A 274 9.55 -17.06 -30.87
CA GLY A 274 8.87 -17.66 -32.02
C GLY A 274 9.15 -16.94 -33.34
N GLY A 275 10.36 -16.44 -33.52
CA GLY A 275 10.76 -15.67 -34.71
C GLY A 275 10.03 -14.33 -34.80
N PHE A 276 9.75 -13.70 -33.66
CA PHE A 276 9.24 -12.34 -33.61
C PHE A 276 10.32 -11.37 -34.11
N GLY A 277 9.92 -10.33 -34.84
CA GLY A 277 10.83 -9.49 -35.65
C GLY A 277 12.04 -8.97 -34.86
N PRO A 278 13.12 -8.51 -35.52
CA PRO A 278 14.14 -7.81 -34.78
C PRO A 278 13.61 -6.45 -34.26
N LEU A 279 12.82 -5.69 -35.02
CA LEU A 279 12.33 -4.36 -34.58
C LEU A 279 10.92 -4.39 -34.00
N ALA A 280 10.71 -3.82 -32.81
CA ALA A 280 9.39 -3.75 -32.17
C ALA A 280 9.23 -2.53 -31.24
N LEU A 281 7.99 -2.12 -31.00
CA LEU A 281 7.63 -1.10 -30.01
C LEU A 281 7.19 -1.74 -28.68
N CYS A 282 7.61 -1.17 -27.56
CA CYS A 282 7.11 -1.54 -26.24
C CYS A 282 5.76 -0.85 -25.98
N THR A 283 4.65 -1.58 -26.14
CA THR A 283 3.29 -1.02 -26.04
C THR A 283 2.72 -1.04 -24.63
N ARG A 284 3.17 -1.98 -23.78
CA ARG A 284 2.68 -2.11 -22.40
C ARG A 284 3.77 -2.66 -21.50
N VAL A 285 3.94 -2.05 -20.34
CA VAL A 285 4.78 -2.54 -19.23
C VAL A 285 3.84 -2.89 -18.08
N SER A 286 3.73 -4.17 -17.72
CA SER A 286 3.01 -4.65 -16.53
C SER A 286 3.90 -5.61 -15.76
N ASN A 287 3.44 -6.78 -15.29
CA ASN A 287 4.33 -7.83 -14.79
C ASN A 287 5.23 -8.41 -15.90
N THR A 288 4.72 -8.41 -17.14
CA THR A 288 5.40 -8.77 -18.36
C THR A 288 5.46 -7.58 -19.31
N LEU A 289 6.44 -7.56 -20.21
CA LEU A 289 6.54 -6.57 -21.28
C LEU A 289 5.72 -7.03 -22.48
N THR A 290 4.95 -6.15 -23.11
CA THR A 290 4.27 -6.44 -24.38
C THR A 290 4.98 -5.67 -25.51
N LEU A 291 5.62 -6.41 -26.40
CA LEU A 291 6.23 -5.88 -27.61
C LEU A 291 5.29 -6.07 -28.79
N THR A 292 5.16 -5.06 -29.64
CA THR A 292 4.30 -5.09 -30.83
C THR A 292 5.08 -4.61 -32.04
N ASP A 293 4.99 -5.37 -33.12
CA ASP A 293 5.49 -4.97 -34.43
C ASP A 293 4.42 -4.10 -35.12
N THR A 294 4.79 -2.87 -35.50
CA THR A 294 3.88 -1.90 -36.10
C THR A 294 3.47 -2.25 -37.53
N GLN A 295 4.27 -3.04 -38.25
CA GLN A 295 3.98 -3.41 -39.63
C GLN A 295 3.06 -4.62 -39.75
N THR A 296 3.21 -5.58 -38.83
CA THR A 296 2.47 -6.86 -38.88
C THR A 296 1.38 -6.99 -37.82
N LEU A 297 1.32 -6.07 -36.85
CA LEU A 297 0.48 -6.15 -35.64
C LEU A 297 0.70 -7.40 -34.78
N ARG A 298 1.77 -8.16 -35.02
CA ARG A 298 2.11 -9.25 -34.12
C ARG A 298 2.54 -8.66 -32.77
N SER A 299 1.96 -9.16 -31.69
CA SER A 299 2.37 -8.81 -30.32
C SER A 299 2.88 -10.04 -29.60
N VAL A 300 3.90 -9.85 -28.76
CA VAL A 300 4.50 -10.90 -27.92
C VAL A 300 4.69 -10.39 -26.51
N GLN A 301 4.38 -11.24 -25.53
CA GLN A 301 4.66 -10.99 -24.12
C GLN A 301 6.02 -11.56 -23.74
N VAL A 302 6.83 -10.76 -23.04
CA VAL A 302 8.18 -11.11 -22.59
C VAL A 302 8.22 -11.03 -21.07
N ASP A 303 8.50 -12.17 -20.44
CA ASP A 303 8.72 -12.27 -18.99
C ASP A 303 10.07 -11.69 -18.59
N ALA A 304 10.19 -11.24 -17.34
CA ALA A 304 11.42 -10.71 -16.78
C ALA A 304 12.60 -11.71 -16.92
N ASN A 305 12.36 -13.00 -16.66
CA ASN A 305 13.39 -14.04 -16.79
C ASN A 305 13.91 -14.20 -18.23
N THR A 306 13.02 -14.08 -19.22
CA THR A 306 13.39 -14.17 -20.64
C THR A 306 14.20 -12.95 -21.06
N TYR A 307 13.77 -11.76 -20.63
CA TYR A 307 14.51 -10.52 -20.86
C TYR A 307 15.93 -10.57 -20.25
N TRP A 308 16.07 -10.97 -18.99
CA TRP A 308 17.38 -10.99 -18.32
C TRP A 308 18.33 -12.08 -18.83
N ARG A 309 17.82 -13.11 -19.53
CA ARG A 309 18.65 -14.09 -20.26
C ARG A 309 19.28 -13.49 -21.52
N TYR A 310 18.56 -12.61 -22.21
CA TYR A 310 18.99 -11.95 -23.43
C TYR A 310 18.69 -10.45 -23.33
N PRO A 311 19.42 -9.69 -22.49
CA PRO A 311 19.11 -8.29 -22.24
C PRO A 311 19.39 -7.43 -23.48
N TYR A 312 18.50 -6.48 -23.76
CA TYR A 312 18.61 -5.51 -24.84
C TYR A 312 18.19 -4.13 -24.36
N ARG A 313 18.72 -3.09 -25.00
CA ARG A 313 18.46 -1.69 -24.65
C ARG A 313 17.49 -1.05 -25.66
N PRO A 314 16.81 0.04 -25.28
CA PRO A 314 16.01 0.78 -26.26
C PRO A 314 16.95 1.43 -27.29
N VAL A 315 16.64 1.24 -28.57
CA VAL A 315 17.32 1.89 -29.70
C VAL A 315 17.00 3.38 -29.70
N MET A 316 15.72 3.69 -29.49
CA MET A 316 15.23 5.03 -29.28
C MET A 316 14.33 5.07 -28.07
N THR A 317 14.45 6.15 -27.31
CA THR A 317 13.60 6.38 -26.14
C THR A 317 12.50 7.35 -26.47
N SER A 318 11.43 7.28 -25.71
CA SER A 318 10.26 8.14 -25.87
C SER A 318 10.50 9.67 -25.81
N ARG A 319 11.72 10.13 -25.45
CA ARG A 319 12.14 11.54 -25.53
C ARG A 319 12.53 12.01 -26.93
N GLN A 320 12.82 11.07 -27.83
CA GLN A 320 13.22 11.36 -29.22
C GLN A 320 12.02 11.36 -30.17
N LEU A 321 10.79 11.32 -29.64
CA LEU A 321 9.58 11.38 -30.45
C LEU A 321 9.45 12.76 -31.11
N VAL A 322 9.11 12.75 -32.38
CA VAL A 322 8.86 13.93 -33.21
C VAL A 322 7.39 13.94 -33.63
N GLU A 323 6.83 15.14 -33.74
CA GLU A 323 5.43 15.33 -34.16
C GLU A 323 5.29 15.32 -35.69
N PHE A 324 4.30 14.56 -36.14
CA PHE A 324 3.91 14.39 -37.53
C PHE A 324 2.43 14.78 -37.69
N VAL A 325 2.10 15.39 -38.80
CA VAL A 325 0.73 15.69 -39.21
C VAL A 325 0.26 14.61 -40.17
N VAL A 326 -0.90 14.02 -39.87
CA VAL A 326 -1.55 13.02 -40.71
C VAL A 326 -2.27 13.73 -41.86
N LEU A 327 -1.91 13.39 -43.10
CA LEU A 327 -2.53 13.94 -44.30
C LEU A 327 -3.67 13.06 -44.79
N ASP A 328 -3.46 11.75 -44.75
CA ASP A 328 -4.43 10.74 -45.18
C ASP A 328 -4.22 9.44 -44.39
N ALA A 329 -5.30 8.69 -44.16
CA ALA A 329 -5.27 7.47 -43.38
C ALA A 329 -6.24 6.43 -43.98
N GLU A 330 -5.68 5.39 -44.59
CA GLU A 330 -6.45 4.30 -45.19
C GLU A 330 -6.29 3.02 -44.34
N PRO A 331 -7.36 2.51 -43.70
CA PRO A 331 -7.28 1.26 -42.94
C PRO A 331 -7.04 0.09 -43.90
N VAL A 332 -5.99 -0.69 -43.62
CA VAL A 332 -5.67 -1.89 -44.40
C VAL A 332 -6.69 -2.96 -44.02
N SER A 333 -7.63 -3.22 -44.94
CA SER A 333 -8.59 -4.31 -44.79
C SER A 333 -7.88 -5.67 -44.89
N ALA A 334 -7.29 -6.15 -43.80
CA ALA A 334 -6.68 -7.46 -43.74
C ALA A 334 -7.71 -8.54 -43.37
N SER A 335 -7.87 -9.48 -44.30
CA SER A 335 -8.63 -10.73 -44.23
C SER A 335 -8.63 -11.45 -42.87
N GLN A 336 -9.83 -11.78 -42.39
CA GLN A 336 -10.21 -13.00 -41.64
C GLN A 336 -9.49 -13.39 -40.33
N SER A 337 -8.47 -12.67 -39.83
CA SER A 337 -7.82 -13.01 -38.55
C SER A 337 -7.58 -11.85 -37.58
N ALA A 338 -8.13 -10.67 -37.84
CA ALA A 338 -8.22 -9.63 -36.81
C ALA A 338 -9.46 -9.91 -35.95
N SER A 339 -9.24 -10.39 -34.73
CA SER A 339 -10.27 -10.36 -33.70
C SER A 339 -10.83 -8.94 -33.64
N ARG A 340 -12.14 -8.77 -33.83
CA ARG A 340 -12.85 -7.47 -33.79
C ARG A 340 -12.70 -6.71 -32.45
N ASN A 341 -11.98 -7.28 -31.49
CA ASN A 341 -11.67 -6.73 -30.17
C ASN A 341 -10.17 -6.39 -29.98
N SER A 342 -9.35 -6.27 -31.03
CA SER A 342 -7.95 -5.83 -30.86
C SER A 342 -7.85 -4.31 -30.68
N ARG A 343 -7.12 -3.87 -29.65
CA ARG A 343 -6.74 -2.47 -29.37
C ARG A 343 -6.06 -1.74 -30.56
N PHE A 344 -5.68 -2.46 -31.61
CA PHE A 344 -4.95 -1.92 -32.74
C PHE A 344 -5.60 -2.31 -34.06
N LEU A 345 -5.46 -1.44 -35.06
CA LEU A 345 -5.94 -1.62 -36.43
C LEU A 345 -4.83 -1.18 -37.38
N LEU A 346 -4.49 -2.00 -38.37
CA LEU A 346 -3.52 -1.62 -39.39
C LEU A 346 -4.10 -0.57 -40.31
N ALA A 347 -3.36 0.52 -40.50
CA ALA A 347 -3.63 1.51 -41.52
C ALA A 347 -2.34 1.91 -42.24
N ASP A 348 -2.47 2.19 -43.52
CA ASP A 348 -1.46 2.86 -44.31
C ASP A 348 -1.78 4.37 -44.25
N VAL A 349 -0.83 5.15 -43.76
CA VAL A 349 -1.02 6.56 -43.41
C VAL A 349 0.02 7.39 -44.13
N GLN A 350 -0.42 8.48 -44.74
CA GLN A 350 0.47 9.50 -45.31
C GLN A 350 0.71 10.59 -44.26
N VAL A 351 1.98 10.82 -43.93
CA VAL A 351 2.37 11.80 -42.91
C VAL A 351 3.39 12.80 -43.42
N ALA A 352 3.36 14.00 -42.84
CA ALA A 352 4.39 15.01 -42.99
C ALA A 352 4.92 15.40 -41.61
N LYS A 353 6.20 15.79 -41.49
CA LYS A 353 6.73 16.32 -40.23
C LYS A 353 6.07 17.66 -39.92
N ALA A 354 5.66 17.88 -38.68
CA ALA A 354 5.05 19.14 -38.26
C ALA A 354 5.99 20.34 -38.47
N SER A 355 7.30 20.15 -38.34
CA SER A 355 8.31 21.19 -38.60
C SER A 355 8.44 21.60 -40.08
N ASP A 356 8.12 20.67 -40.97
CA ASP A 356 8.29 20.82 -42.42
C ASP A 356 6.97 21.19 -43.09
N PHE A 357 5.85 21.00 -42.39
CA PHE A 357 4.51 21.31 -42.86
C PHE A 357 4.37 22.80 -43.18
N GLY A 358 3.97 23.10 -44.42
CA GLY A 358 3.88 24.47 -44.94
C GLY A 358 5.21 25.11 -45.37
N ARG A 359 6.33 24.39 -45.24
CA ARG A 359 7.65 24.82 -45.75
C ARG A 359 8.13 23.96 -46.92
N ASN A 360 7.90 22.64 -46.84
CA ASN A 360 8.32 21.66 -47.83
C ASN A 360 7.18 20.67 -48.13
N ASP A 361 7.13 20.14 -49.35
CA ASP A 361 6.13 19.14 -49.79
C ASP A 361 6.59 17.68 -49.56
N ARG A 362 7.47 17.45 -48.57
CA ARG A 362 7.96 16.09 -48.27
C ARG A 362 6.93 15.32 -47.47
N THR A 363 6.45 14.22 -48.05
CA THR A 363 5.51 13.30 -47.40
C THR A 363 6.09 11.90 -47.33
N PHE A 364 5.65 11.14 -46.34
CA PHE A 364 6.09 9.78 -46.09
C PHE A 364 4.89 8.86 -45.99
N PHE A 365 5.02 7.65 -46.53
CA PHE A 365 4.01 6.60 -46.42
C PHE A 365 4.43 5.63 -45.31
N VAL A 366 3.56 5.44 -44.32
CA VAL A 366 3.87 4.67 -43.11
C VAL A 366 2.74 3.71 -42.81
N ARG A 367 3.08 2.44 -42.58
CA ARG A 367 2.16 1.46 -42.01
C ARG A 367 2.16 1.56 -40.49
N THR A 368 0.99 1.71 -39.88
CA THR A 368 0.84 1.92 -38.45
C THR A 368 -0.24 1.04 -37.83
N HIS A 369 -0.09 0.82 -36.52
CA HIS A 369 -1.02 0.12 -35.65
C HIS A 369 -2.16 1.01 -35.10
N LEU A 370 -2.09 2.32 -35.37
CA LEU A 370 -3.00 3.35 -34.86
C LEU A 370 -4.18 3.66 -35.80
N GLY A 371 -4.53 2.75 -36.72
CA GLY A 371 -5.51 3.01 -37.77
C GLY A 371 -6.94 3.30 -37.31
N HIS A 372 -7.29 2.97 -36.06
CA HIS A 372 -8.60 3.27 -35.48
C HIS A 372 -8.64 4.64 -34.76
N LEU A 373 -7.49 5.27 -34.53
CA LEU A 373 -7.37 6.53 -33.78
C LEU A 373 -7.04 7.73 -34.67
N LEU A 374 -6.25 7.50 -35.73
CA LEU A 374 -5.75 8.56 -36.60
C LEU A 374 -6.77 8.89 -37.69
N HIS A 375 -7.10 10.17 -37.78
CA HIS A 375 -7.87 10.77 -38.87
C HIS A 375 -7.01 11.82 -39.59
N PRO A 376 -7.32 12.16 -40.86
CA PRO A 376 -6.67 13.27 -41.56
C PRO A 376 -6.78 14.57 -40.76
N GLY A 377 -5.67 15.30 -40.64
CA GLY A 377 -5.55 16.52 -39.82
C GLY A 377 -5.11 16.29 -38.37
N ASP A 378 -5.07 15.05 -37.90
CA ASP A 378 -4.54 14.74 -36.56
C ASP A 378 -3.01 14.87 -36.50
N SER A 379 -2.50 15.21 -35.32
CA SER A 379 -1.07 15.10 -35.00
C SER A 379 -0.76 13.74 -34.37
N ALA A 380 0.39 13.15 -34.73
CA ALA A 380 0.89 11.89 -34.20
C ALA A 380 2.36 12.01 -33.82
N LEU A 381 2.77 11.34 -32.74
CA LEU A 381 4.17 11.23 -32.34
C LEU A 381 4.78 9.95 -32.88
N GLY A 382 5.98 10.07 -33.45
CA GLY A 382 6.70 8.95 -34.02
C GLY A 382 8.21 9.11 -33.96
N PHE A 383 8.91 8.03 -34.27
CA PHE A 383 10.35 8.02 -34.49
C PHE A 383 10.64 8.29 -35.95
N ASP A 384 11.56 9.22 -36.21
CA ASP A 384 12.11 9.48 -37.54
C ASP A 384 13.42 8.69 -37.70
N MET A 385 13.35 7.54 -38.34
CA MET A 385 14.53 6.71 -38.61
C MET A 385 15.36 7.27 -39.76
N SER A 386 14.78 8.08 -40.64
CA SER A 386 15.48 8.62 -41.82
C SER A 386 16.61 9.60 -41.46
N THR A 387 16.44 10.35 -40.37
CA THR A 387 17.43 11.33 -39.89
C THR A 387 18.21 10.85 -38.67
N ALA A 388 17.77 9.77 -38.05
CA ALA A 388 18.39 9.29 -36.83
C ALA A 388 19.70 8.55 -37.09
N ASN A 389 20.74 8.98 -36.38
CA ASN A 389 22.02 8.28 -36.33
C ASN A 389 22.10 7.46 -35.04
N THR A 390 21.47 6.28 -35.03
CA THR A 390 21.50 5.36 -33.89
C THR A 390 22.67 4.39 -34.02
N VAL A 391 23.53 4.33 -33.01
CA VAL A 391 24.61 3.34 -32.92
C VAL A 391 24.10 2.19 -32.07
N ASP A 392 23.45 1.20 -32.69
CA ASP A 392 23.01 -0.02 -32.01
C ASP A 392 23.50 -1.26 -32.78
N PRO A 393 24.33 -2.11 -32.14
CA PRO A 393 24.95 -3.25 -32.82
C PRO A 393 23.93 -4.30 -33.28
N GLU A 394 22.78 -4.40 -32.60
CA GLU A 394 21.75 -5.37 -32.98
C GLU A 394 20.92 -4.85 -34.15
N LEU A 395 20.68 -3.54 -34.22
CA LEU A 395 20.07 -2.91 -35.39
C LEU A 395 20.98 -3.06 -36.62
N ASP A 396 22.27 -2.75 -36.50
CA ASP A 396 23.24 -2.89 -37.59
C ASP A 396 23.32 -4.34 -38.08
N ALA A 397 23.35 -5.31 -37.15
CA ALA A 397 23.34 -6.73 -37.48
C ALA A 397 22.04 -7.18 -38.14
N ALA A 398 20.90 -6.60 -37.78
CA ALA A 398 19.62 -6.89 -38.40
C ALA A 398 19.55 -6.32 -39.84
N VAL A 399 20.03 -5.09 -40.05
CA VAL A 399 20.13 -4.47 -41.38
C VAL A 399 21.04 -5.28 -42.30
N ALA A 400 22.21 -5.71 -41.80
CA ALA A 400 23.13 -6.55 -42.56
C ALA A 400 22.51 -7.91 -42.99
N LYS A 401 21.50 -8.40 -42.27
CA LYS A 401 20.74 -9.61 -42.60
C LYS A 401 19.54 -9.35 -43.53
N GLY A 402 19.36 -8.12 -43.98
CA GLY A 402 18.30 -7.73 -44.91
C GLY A 402 17.07 -7.11 -44.26
N LEU A 403 17.13 -6.64 -43.01
CA LEU A 403 16.04 -5.84 -42.43
C LEU A 403 15.91 -4.50 -43.17
N ILE A 404 14.72 -4.25 -43.70
CA ILE A 404 14.35 -2.94 -44.25
C ILE A 404 13.78 -2.11 -43.10
N ILE A 405 14.49 -1.07 -42.69
CA ILE A 405 14.03 -0.17 -41.64
C ILE A 405 12.94 0.77 -42.21
N PRO A 406 11.78 0.91 -41.56
CA PRO A 406 10.79 1.91 -41.95
C PRO A 406 11.34 3.32 -41.69
N ASP A 407 11.13 4.25 -42.64
CA ASP A 407 11.61 5.64 -42.49
C ASP A 407 11.02 6.34 -41.26
N ILE A 408 9.75 6.05 -40.96
CA ILE A 408 9.03 6.61 -39.81
C ILE A 408 8.24 5.49 -39.13
N ILE A 409 8.22 5.54 -37.80
CA ILE A 409 7.43 4.64 -36.96
C ILE A 409 6.54 5.47 -36.05
N LEU A 410 5.23 5.46 -36.32
CA LEU A 410 4.25 6.15 -35.47
C LEU A 410 3.99 5.35 -34.19
N VAL A 411 3.96 6.05 -33.05
CA VAL A 411 3.89 5.44 -31.71
C VAL A 411 2.58 5.75 -31.01
N ARG A 412 2.16 7.02 -30.98
CA ARG A 412 0.89 7.44 -30.37
C ARG A 412 0.31 8.68 -31.05
N LYS A 413 -1.00 8.91 -30.90
CA LYS A 413 -1.63 10.17 -31.30
C LYS A 413 -1.17 11.30 -30.37
N SER A 414 -0.89 12.48 -30.93
CA SER A 414 -0.51 13.69 -30.20
C SER A 414 -1.73 14.57 -29.99
N TYR A 415 -1.85 15.12 -28.79
CA TYR A 415 -2.80 16.20 -28.47
C TYR A 415 -2.07 17.45 -28.00
N GLU A 416 -0.75 17.55 -28.23
CA GLU A 416 0.10 18.61 -27.67
C GLU A 416 -0.31 20.00 -28.14
N GLU A 417 -0.69 20.15 -29.41
CA GLU A 417 -1.19 21.42 -29.94
C GLU A 417 -2.47 21.86 -29.22
N LYS A 418 -3.45 20.96 -29.10
CA LYS A 418 -4.73 21.21 -28.40
C LYS A 418 -4.48 21.51 -26.91
N ARG A 419 -3.62 20.74 -26.24
CA ARG A 419 -3.22 20.97 -24.84
C ARG A 419 -2.52 22.31 -24.63
N ARG A 420 -1.64 22.73 -25.56
CA ARG A 420 -0.97 24.04 -25.50
C ARG A 420 -1.97 25.17 -25.60
N ARG A 421 -3.00 25.05 -26.47
CA ARG A 421 -4.10 26.03 -26.58
C ARG A 421 -4.88 26.13 -25.26
N ARG A 422 -5.25 25.00 -24.65
CA ARG A 422 -5.91 24.96 -23.34
C ARG A 422 -5.08 25.62 -22.23
N LYS A 423 -3.78 25.31 -22.15
CA LYS A 423 -2.85 25.93 -21.18
C LYS A 423 -2.72 27.44 -21.39
N ALA A 424 -2.69 27.92 -22.63
CA ALA A 424 -2.65 29.34 -22.95
C ALA A 424 -3.94 30.08 -22.56
N ARG A 425 -5.09 29.38 -22.51
CA ARG A 425 -6.36 29.89 -22.00
C ARG A 425 -6.45 29.87 -20.47
N GLY A 426 -5.45 29.28 -19.79
CA GLY A 426 -5.44 29.14 -18.34
C GLY A 426 -6.31 27.98 -17.83
N GLU A 427 -6.68 27.03 -18.70
CA GLU A 427 -7.46 25.86 -18.29
C GLU A 427 -6.64 24.98 -17.33
N GLN A 428 -7.23 24.64 -16.20
CA GLN A 428 -6.58 23.84 -15.16
C GLN A 428 -7.10 22.40 -15.16
N ARG A 429 -6.21 21.48 -14.78
CA ARG A 429 -6.55 20.06 -14.65
C ARG A 429 -7.41 19.83 -13.40
N PRO A 430 -8.51 19.07 -13.46
CA PRO A 430 -9.41 18.89 -12.31
C PRO A 430 -8.89 17.95 -11.21
N TRP A 431 -7.73 17.34 -11.41
CA TRP A 431 -7.23 16.27 -10.57
C TRP A 431 -5.72 16.35 -10.37
N LYS A 432 -5.27 15.79 -9.25
CA LYS A 432 -3.87 15.68 -8.85
C LYS A 432 -3.53 14.27 -8.40
N LEU A 433 -2.24 13.91 -8.49
CA LEU A 433 -1.71 12.69 -7.90
C LEU A 433 -1.16 12.98 -6.50
N LYS A 434 -1.33 12.03 -5.59
CA LYS A 434 -0.61 12.04 -4.32
C LYS A 434 0.83 11.61 -4.55
N ARG A 435 1.75 12.14 -3.75
CA ARG A 435 3.16 11.74 -3.77
C ARG A 435 3.52 11.09 -2.46
N MET A 436 4.40 10.09 -2.50
CA MET A 436 4.96 9.51 -1.29
C MET A 436 5.86 10.55 -0.59
N ALA A 437 5.81 10.58 0.74
CA ALA A 437 6.72 11.39 1.54
C ALA A 437 8.11 10.75 1.51
N MET A 438 8.96 11.19 0.58
CA MET A 438 10.34 10.72 0.46
C MET A 438 11.29 11.68 1.19
N GLU A 439 12.14 11.13 2.05
CA GLU A 439 13.26 11.88 2.62
C GLU A 439 14.33 12.04 1.55
N LEU A 440 14.65 13.29 1.21
CA LEU A 440 15.82 13.59 0.38
C LEU A 440 17.05 13.42 1.25
N GLU A 441 18.00 12.59 0.83
CA GLU A 441 19.27 12.50 1.51
C GLU A 441 20.07 13.79 1.21
N GLU A 442 20.15 14.70 2.18
CA GLU A 442 21.07 15.84 2.15
C GLU A 442 22.51 15.31 2.30
N GLU A 443 23.06 14.74 1.23
CA GLU A 443 24.49 14.47 1.15
C GLU A 443 25.25 15.80 1.31
N PRO A 444 26.14 15.96 2.31
CA PRO A 444 27.00 17.13 2.43
C PRO A 444 28.14 17.03 1.42
N SER A 445 27.82 16.96 0.13
CA SER A 445 28.82 17.07 -0.93
C SER A 445 28.95 18.53 -1.33
N THR A 446 30.10 19.11 -1.01
CA THR A 446 30.54 20.47 -1.34
C THR A 446 30.67 20.75 -2.85
N THR A 447 30.09 19.89 -3.72
CA THR A 447 30.12 20.01 -5.18
C THR A 447 28.78 19.69 -5.87
N GLY A 448 27.71 19.35 -5.12
CA GLY A 448 26.45 18.80 -5.67
C GLY A 448 25.33 19.80 -6.03
N ARG A 449 25.38 21.05 -5.56
CA ARG A 449 24.26 22.02 -5.71
C ARG A 449 23.89 22.37 -7.16
N GLY A 450 24.73 22.04 -8.13
CA GLY A 450 24.49 22.34 -9.54
C GLY A 450 23.80 21.22 -10.35
N ARG A 451 23.67 19.99 -9.84
CA ARG A 451 23.18 18.84 -10.65
C ARG A 451 21.68 18.58 -10.46
N ASP A 452 21.18 18.73 -9.24
CA ASP A 452 19.75 18.58 -8.95
C ASP A 452 18.91 19.72 -9.51
N ALA A 453 19.42 20.96 -9.48
CA ALA A 453 18.77 22.10 -10.14
C ALA A 453 18.65 21.94 -11.67
N ARG A 454 19.57 21.20 -12.30
CA ARG A 454 19.53 20.89 -13.75
C ARG A 454 18.56 19.76 -14.11
N ASN A 455 18.27 18.86 -13.17
CA ASN A 455 17.39 17.71 -13.38
C ASN A 455 15.95 17.94 -12.89
N ALA A 456 15.71 18.91 -12.00
CA ALA A 456 14.37 19.32 -11.58
C ALA A 456 13.40 19.61 -12.75
N PRO A 457 13.76 20.42 -13.77
CA PRO A 457 12.85 20.68 -14.90
C PRO A 457 12.58 19.41 -15.74
N ARG A 458 13.54 18.48 -15.80
CA ARG A 458 13.37 17.20 -16.50
C ARG A 458 12.43 16.26 -15.76
N HIS A 459 12.50 16.25 -14.43
CA HIS A 459 11.62 15.47 -13.58
C HIS A 459 10.18 15.98 -13.68
N GLU A 460 9.99 17.30 -13.67
CA GLU A 460 8.67 17.92 -13.85
C GLU A 460 8.10 17.64 -15.25
N GLN A 461 8.92 17.72 -16.30
CA GLN A 461 8.51 17.36 -17.66
C GLN A 461 8.12 15.88 -17.78
N ASP A 462 8.93 14.96 -17.21
CA ASP A 462 8.61 13.53 -17.21
C ASP A 462 7.30 13.25 -16.45
N LEU A 463 7.03 13.98 -15.37
CA LEU A 463 5.80 13.89 -14.59
C LEU A 463 4.60 14.46 -15.35
N GLU A 464 4.71 15.63 -15.97
CA GLU A 464 3.65 16.19 -16.83
C GLU A 464 3.31 15.22 -17.96
N ARG A 465 4.32 14.58 -18.57
CA ARG A 465 4.10 13.60 -19.61
C ARG A 465 3.46 12.30 -19.10
N PHE A 466 3.75 11.89 -17.88
CA PHE A 466 3.07 10.76 -17.23
C PHE A 466 1.60 11.11 -16.93
N MET A 467 1.35 12.31 -16.42
CA MET A 467 0.02 12.84 -16.15
C MET A 467 -0.84 12.90 -17.43
N GLN A 468 -0.24 13.25 -18.56
CA GLN A 468 -0.89 13.21 -19.88
C GLN A 468 -1.24 11.79 -20.34
N GLU A 469 -0.37 10.82 -20.07
CA GLU A 469 -0.59 9.41 -20.43
C GLU A 469 -1.76 8.79 -19.65
N LEU A 470 -1.98 9.22 -18.41
CA LEU A 470 -3.15 8.81 -17.60
C LEU A 470 -4.48 9.31 -18.15
N GLU A 471 -4.48 10.47 -18.80
CA GLU A 471 -5.65 10.97 -19.51
C GLU A 471 -5.91 10.16 -20.78
N GLU A 472 -4.86 9.68 -21.45
CA GLU A 472 -4.94 8.96 -22.73
C GLU A 472 -5.25 7.46 -22.59
N ASP A 473 -4.82 6.80 -21.50
CA ASP A 473 -4.96 5.34 -21.33
C ASP A 473 -5.94 4.95 -20.19
N PRO A 474 -7.20 4.57 -20.53
CA PRO A 474 -8.18 4.11 -19.55
C PRO A 474 -7.74 2.86 -18.77
N GLU A 475 -6.95 1.96 -19.38
CA GLU A 475 -6.46 0.75 -18.69
C GLU A 475 -5.52 1.13 -17.55
N MET A 476 -4.62 2.10 -17.79
CA MET A 476 -3.69 2.57 -16.76
C MET A 476 -4.43 3.32 -15.66
N ARG A 477 -5.39 4.17 -16.05
CA ARG A 477 -6.20 4.98 -15.14
C ARG A 477 -7.00 4.14 -14.15
N SER A 478 -7.64 3.07 -14.62
CA SER A 478 -8.42 2.15 -13.77
C SER A 478 -7.58 1.54 -12.62
N LYS A 479 -6.27 1.40 -12.83
CA LYS A 479 -5.35 0.81 -11.87
C LYS A 479 -4.86 1.81 -10.83
N MET A 480 -5.11 3.10 -10.99
CA MET A 480 -4.58 4.16 -10.12
C MET A 480 -5.70 4.84 -9.33
N ALA A 481 -5.32 5.60 -8.31
CA ALA A 481 -6.24 6.42 -7.52
C ALA A 481 -6.01 7.89 -7.91
N LEU A 482 -7.03 8.54 -8.45
CA LEU A 482 -6.97 9.94 -8.84
C LEU A 482 -7.74 10.77 -7.81
N PHE A 483 -7.19 11.91 -7.43
CA PHE A 483 -7.80 12.78 -6.41
C PHE A 483 -8.21 14.10 -7.04
N ARG A 484 -9.34 14.65 -6.60
CA ARG A 484 -9.78 15.98 -7.01
C ARG A 484 -8.77 17.04 -6.57
N ASP A 485 -8.47 17.98 -7.44
CA ASP A 485 -7.64 19.13 -7.06
C ASP A 485 -8.49 20.13 -6.27
N PRO A 486 -8.14 20.48 -5.01
CA PRO A 486 -8.86 21.49 -4.25
C PRO A 486 -8.81 22.89 -4.88
N ALA A 487 -7.80 23.18 -5.73
CA ALA A 487 -7.72 24.46 -6.44
C ALA A 487 -8.65 24.54 -7.66
N TYR A 488 -9.25 23.42 -8.08
CA TYR A 488 -10.11 23.37 -9.26
C TYR A 488 -11.55 23.78 -8.95
N ASP A 489 -11.94 24.95 -9.44
CA ASP A 489 -13.32 25.43 -9.43
C ASP A 489 -14.03 25.08 -10.75
N PRO A 490 -15.01 24.13 -10.74
CA PRO A 490 -15.72 23.72 -11.95
C PRO A 490 -16.56 24.85 -12.56
N VAL A 491 -17.02 25.83 -11.76
CA VAL A 491 -17.88 26.92 -12.23
C VAL A 491 -17.05 27.95 -13.00
N ALA A 492 -15.94 28.41 -12.40
CA ALA A 492 -15.03 29.35 -13.05
C ALA A 492 -14.43 28.77 -14.34
N GLU A 493 -14.21 27.45 -14.39
CA GLU A 493 -13.69 26.79 -15.58
C GLU A 493 -14.73 26.65 -16.70
N ALA A 494 -15.98 26.35 -16.37
CA ALA A 494 -17.09 26.34 -17.32
C ALA A 494 -17.31 27.74 -17.93
N GLU A 495 -17.21 28.80 -17.12
CA GLU A 495 -17.29 30.18 -17.59
C GLU A 495 -16.12 30.55 -18.51
N ARG A 496 -14.89 30.13 -18.19
CA ARG A 496 -13.71 30.31 -19.07
C ARG A 496 -13.89 29.62 -20.42
N ARG A 497 -14.40 28.38 -20.43
CA ARG A 497 -14.70 27.64 -21.67
C ARG A 497 -15.79 28.33 -22.50
N ALA A 498 -16.86 28.79 -21.85
CA ALA A 498 -17.94 29.51 -22.53
C ALA A 498 -17.48 30.87 -23.11
N ALA A 499 -16.57 31.58 -22.41
CA ALA A 499 -16.02 32.85 -22.87
C ALA A 499 -15.06 32.71 -24.07
N ALA A 500 -14.47 31.53 -24.27
CA ALA A 500 -13.45 31.29 -25.29
C ALA A 500 -13.99 31.07 -26.71
N MET A 501 -15.33 31.08 -26.94
CA MET A 501 -15.99 30.85 -28.23
C MET A 501 -15.30 29.75 -29.08
N THR A 502 -15.20 28.53 -28.54
CA THR A 502 -14.43 27.45 -29.15
C THR A 502 -15.14 26.84 -30.35
N ASP A 503 -14.41 26.63 -31.46
CA ASP A 503 -14.73 25.61 -32.47
C ASP A 503 -14.85 24.24 -31.78
N ASP A 504 -15.78 23.40 -32.24
CA ASP A 504 -16.08 22.06 -31.71
C ASP A 504 -14.84 21.09 -31.71
N GLU A 505 -13.72 21.48 -32.32
CA GLU A 505 -12.50 20.68 -32.50
C GLU A 505 -11.66 20.47 -31.22
N ASP A 506 -11.81 21.30 -30.18
CA ASP A 506 -11.08 21.13 -28.91
C ASP A 506 -11.67 20.01 -28.02
N GLY A 507 -12.84 19.46 -28.37
CA GLY A 507 -13.55 18.40 -27.64
C GLY A 507 -12.91 17.01 -27.70
N ASP A 508 -11.96 16.78 -28.63
CA ASP A 508 -11.34 15.45 -28.83
C ASP A 508 -10.17 15.13 -27.89
N VAL A 509 -9.75 16.06 -27.01
CA VAL A 509 -8.65 15.79 -26.09
C VAL A 509 -9.15 14.86 -24.98
N PRO A 510 -8.52 13.70 -24.74
CA PRO A 510 -8.92 12.81 -23.67
C PRO A 510 -8.84 13.51 -22.30
N GLU A 511 -9.94 13.44 -21.54
CA GLU A 511 -10.04 13.93 -20.16
C GLU A 511 -10.37 12.78 -19.21
N VAL A 512 -10.10 12.99 -17.92
CA VAL A 512 -10.54 12.08 -16.86
C VAL A 512 -11.97 12.46 -16.46
N PRO A 513 -12.94 11.54 -16.53
CA PRO A 513 -14.29 11.77 -16.03
C PRO A 513 -14.26 12.17 -14.55
N LEU A 514 -15.02 13.20 -14.18
CA LEU A 514 -15.09 13.69 -12.79
C LEU A 514 -15.59 12.63 -11.80
N GLU A 515 -16.37 11.66 -12.29
CA GLU A 515 -16.92 10.53 -11.51
C GLU A 515 -15.83 9.56 -11.02
N GLU A 516 -14.68 9.52 -11.68
CA GLU A 516 -13.55 8.64 -11.32
C GLU A 516 -12.65 9.26 -10.22
N LEU A 517 -12.90 10.51 -9.84
CA LEU A 517 -12.08 11.24 -8.88
C LEU A 517 -12.51 10.96 -7.44
N LEU A 518 -11.53 10.65 -6.60
CA LEU A 518 -11.71 10.50 -5.16
C LEU A 518 -11.58 11.85 -4.46
N ASP A 519 -12.41 12.07 -3.44
CA ASP A 519 -12.24 13.20 -2.53
C ASP A 519 -11.08 12.91 -1.57
N ASP A 520 -10.21 13.90 -1.38
CA ASP A 520 -9.08 13.77 -0.46
C ASP A 520 -9.57 13.95 0.98
N LEU A 521 -10.00 12.85 1.61
CA LEU A 521 -10.44 12.81 3.01
C LEU A 521 -9.42 13.39 4.01
N ALA A 522 -8.12 13.37 3.69
CA ALA A 522 -7.08 13.95 4.52
C ALA A 522 -7.04 15.50 4.44
N GLY A 523 -7.54 16.10 3.35
CA GLY A 523 -7.65 17.54 3.18
C GLY A 523 -8.90 18.15 3.83
N LEU A 524 -9.83 17.32 4.30
CA LEU A 524 -11.08 17.74 4.96
C LEU A 524 -10.98 17.80 6.49
N GLN A 525 -9.84 17.41 7.08
CA GLN A 525 -9.62 17.50 8.52
C GLN A 525 -8.94 18.83 8.87
N LEU A 526 -9.72 19.71 9.49
CA LEU A 526 -9.37 20.95 10.23
C LEU A 526 -9.35 22.27 9.44
N GLU A 527 -10.54 22.75 9.08
CA GLU A 527 -10.89 24.15 9.33
C GLU A 527 -11.90 24.14 10.49
N GLU A 528 -11.40 24.10 11.73
CA GLU A 528 -12.25 24.39 12.90
C GLU A 528 -12.60 25.89 12.85
N ASP A 529 -13.91 26.17 12.82
CA ASP A 529 -14.53 27.48 12.70
C ASP A 529 -13.88 28.56 13.59
N GLU A 530 -13.07 29.44 12.97
CA GLU A 530 -12.67 30.70 13.58
C GLU A 530 -13.86 31.68 13.49
N GLN A 531 -14.68 31.73 14.54
CA GLN A 531 -15.76 32.70 14.69
C GLN A 531 -15.23 34.14 14.51
N PRO A 532 -15.81 34.97 13.64
CA PRO A 532 -15.35 36.35 13.46
C PRO A 532 -15.66 37.18 14.70
N GLY A 533 -14.60 37.50 15.44
CA GLY A 533 -14.62 38.38 16.61
C GLY A 533 -15.12 39.79 16.26
N ALA A 534 -16.02 40.28 17.11
CA ALA A 534 -16.68 41.57 17.03
C ALA A 534 -15.71 42.75 16.90
N GLN A 535 -16.03 43.66 15.98
CA GLN A 535 -15.47 45.01 15.87
C GLN A 535 -15.62 45.76 17.20
N GLN A 536 -14.51 46.25 17.75
CA GLN A 536 -14.54 47.34 18.74
C GLN A 536 -13.74 48.52 18.22
N HIS A 537 -14.49 49.58 17.97
CA HIS A 537 -14.06 50.93 17.65
C HIS A 537 -12.98 51.44 18.63
N ALA A 538 -11.87 51.92 18.09
CA ALA A 538 -10.96 52.81 18.79
C ALA A 538 -11.62 54.19 18.94
N GLY A 539 -12.24 54.42 20.10
CA GLY A 539 -12.73 55.72 20.54
C GLY A 539 -11.81 56.31 21.61
N SER A 540 -11.06 57.33 21.24
CA SER A 540 -10.25 58.15 22.14
C SER A 540 -11.13 58.85 23.19
N MET A 541 -10.95 58.54 24.48
CA MET A 541 -11.38 59.43 25.56
C MET A 541 -10.36 59.45 26.71
N GLN A 542 -9.95 60.67 27.01
CA GLN A 542 -9.05 61.08 28.09
C GLN A 542 -9.70 60.81 29.45
N HIS A 543 -8.97 60.18 30.37
CA HIS A 543 -9.32 60.15 31.79
C HIS A 543 -8.72 61.37 32.50
N PRO A 544 -9.51 62.17 33.24
CA PRO A 544 -8.98 62.99 34.31
C PRO A 544 -8.82 62.11 35.57
N GLY A 545 -7.63 62.13 36.15
CA GLY A 545 -7.34 61.48 37.42
C GLY A 545 -8.10 62.14 38.57
N ALA A 546 -8.53 61.31 39.52
CA ALA A 546 -8.97 61.73 40.85
C ALA A 546 -8.09 61.03 41.91
N PRO A 547 -7.86 61.69 43.06
CA PRO A 547 -6.78 61.35 43.98
C PRO A 547 -7.24 60.38 45.08
N TYR A 548 -6.31 59.52 45.51
CA TYR A 548 -5.86 59.28 46.90
C TYR A 548 -4.99 58.02 46.95
#